data_AF-A0A9D4DLF0-F1
#
_entry.id   AF-A0A9D4DLF0-F1
#
_cell.length_a   1.000
_cell.length_b   1.000
_cell.length_c   1.000
_cell.angle_alpha   90.00
_cell.angle_beta   90.00
_cell.angle_gamma   90.00
#
_symmetry.space_group_name_H-M   'P 1'
#
loop_
_entity.id
_entity.type
_entity.pdbx_description
1 polymer ?
#
loop_
_entity_poly.entity_id
_entity_poly.type
_entity_poly.pdbx_seq_one_letter_code
_entity_poly.pdbx_strand_id
1 'polypeptide(L)' 'MQQLLPTPDKSHYLFNTRDFGRVIQGVLLSTPETMEEPASMKRLWVHEVQGPFKDLFIHSIGKCWNLVKKTSNK' A
#
# COMPACT_ATOMS: atom_id res chain seq x y z
N MET A 1 28.25 25.51 1.63
CA MET A 1 27.04 25.07 0.90
C MET A 1 26.59 23.75 1.49
N GLN A 2 25.46 23.72 2.19
CA GLN A 2 24.87 22.47 2.66
C GLN A 2 23.93 21.98 1.56
N GLN A 3 24.38 21.00 0.76
CA GLN A 3 23.48 20.24 -0.11
C GLN A 3 22.70 19.28 0.79
N LEU A 4 21.57 19.75 1.33
CA LEU A 4 20.55 18.86 1.85
C LEU A 4 20.00 18.07 0.66
N LEU A 5 20.07 16.75 0.75
CA LEU A 5 19.39 15.84 -0.18
C LEU A 5 17.92 16.27 -0.28
N PRO A 6 17.31 16.26 -1.48
CA PRO A 6 15.90 16.61 -1.60
C PRO A 6 15.12 15.68 -0.69
N THR A 7 14.47 16.25 0.33
CA THR A 7 13.46 15.52 1.09
C THR A 7 12.45 15.04 0.04
N PRO A 8 12.06 13.75 0.01
CA PRO A 8 11.18 13.27 -1.04
C PRO A 8 9.91 14.12 -1.02
N ASP A 9 9.73 14.88 -2.09
CA ASP A 9 9.08 16.20 -2.10
C ASP A 9 7.56 16.16 -1.90
N LYS A 10 6.99 15.01 -1.51
CA LYS A 10 5.61 14.72 -1.92
C LYS A 10 5.01 13.46 -1.26
N SER A 11 4.34 13.63 -0.11
CA SER A 11 3.58 12.59 0.61
C SER A 11 2.57 11.82 -0.27
N HIS A 12 2.10 12.41 -1.37
CA HIS A 12 1.16 11.80 -2.32
C HIS A 12 1.67 10.53 -3.04
N TYR A 13 2.96 10.18 -2.93
CA TYR A 13 3.47 8.87 -3.39
C TYR A 13 3.35 7.76 -2.32
N LEU A 14 3.05 8.13 -1.07
CA LEU A 14 2.70 7.19 0.01
C LEU A 14 1.18 7.02 0.15
N PHE A 15 0.39 8.01 -0.30
CA PHE A 15 -1.08 8.03 -0.25
C PHE A 15 -1.65 8.17 -1.67
N ASN A 16 -1.67 7.07 -2.41
CA ASN A 16 -2.33 7.03 -3.71
C ASN A 16 -3.86 6.89 -3.50
N THR A 17 -4.64 7.89 -3.94
CA THR A 17 -6.10 7.92 -3.83
C THR A 17 -6.79 6.72 -4.49
N ARG A 18 -6.14 6.10 -5.47
CA ARG A 18 -6.64 4.88 -6.14
C ARG A 18 -6.72 3.69 -5.18
N ASP A 19 -5.78 3.59 -4.24
CA ASP A 19 -5.75 2.49 -3.28
C ASP A 19 -6.85 2.65 -2.23
N PHE A 20 -7.11 3.90 -1.82
CA PHE A 20 -8.28 4.21 -0.99
C PHE A 20 -9.60 3.89 -1.71
N GLY A 21 -9.70 4.22 -3.00
CA GLY A 21 -10.86 3.88 -3.83
C GLY A 21 -11.09 2.37 -3.93
N ARG A 22 -10.03 1.56 -4.04
CA ARG A 22 -10.12 0.09 -4.07
C ARG A 22 -10.67 -0.49 -2.77
N VAL A 23 -10.20 0.01 -1.61
CA VAL A 23 -10.71 -0.42 -0.30
C VAL A 23 -12.20 -0.08 -0.16
N ILE A 24 -12.59 1.15 -0.49
CA ILE A 24 -14.00 1.59 -0.45
C ILE A 24 -14.87 0.72 -1.37
N GLN A 25 -14.39 0.41 -2.57
CA GLN A 25 -15.12 -0.38 -3.55
C GLN A 25 -15.27 -1.85 -3.12
N GLY A 26 -14.24 -2.45 -2.52
CA GLY A 26 -14.30 -3.80 -1.94
C GLY A 26 -15.29 -3.91 -0.79
N VAL A 27 -15.39 -2.87 0.05
CA VAL A 27 -16.40 -2.79 1.12
C VAL A 27 -17.81 -2.59 0.55
N LEU A 28 -17.99 -1.76 -0.48
CA LEU A 28 -19.29 -1.53 -1.13
C LEU A 28 -19.82 -2.76 -1.89
N LEU A 29 -18.93 -3.64 -2.36
CA LEU A 29 -19.31 -4.92 -2.97
C LEU A 29 -19.82 -5.94 -1.95
N SER A 30 -19.67 -5.67 -0.66
CA SER A 30 -20.16 -6.54 0.40
C SER A 30 -21.64 -6.28 0.66
N THR A 31 -22.46 -7.32 0.55
CA THR A 31 -23.90 -7.22 0.81
C THR A 31 -24.19 -7.55 2.28
N PRO A 32 -25.10 -6.83 2.95
CA PRO A 32 -25.49 -7.14 4.32
C PRO A 32 -26.07 -8.55 4.47
N GLU A 33 -26.61 -9.13 3.39
CA GLU A 33 -27.11 -10.50 3.31
C GLU A 33 -26.02 -11.57 3.53
N THR A 34 -24.76 -11.24 3.23
CA THR A 34 -23.62 -12.17 3.41
C THR A 34 -22.84 -11.90 4.70
N MET A 35 -23.20 -10.87 5.45
CA MET A 35 -22.45 -10.37 6.59
C MET A 35 -23.36 -10.14 7.80
N GLU A 36 -23.91 -11.24 8.30
CA GLU A 36 -24.78 -11.24 9.50
C GLU A 36 -24.03 -10.81 10.77
N GLU A 37 -22.72 -11.07 10.85
CA GLU A 37 -21.91 -10.72 12.02
C GLU A 37 -21.07 -9.45 11.80
N PRO A 38 -21.09 -8.47 12.72
CA PRO A 38 -20.20 -7.30 12.65
C PRO A 38 -18.70 -7.63 12.70
N ALA A 39 -18.32 -8.82 13.15
CA ALA A 39 -16.92 -9.28 13.08
C ALA A 39 -16.47 -9.58 11.64
N SER A 40 -17.38 -10.06 10.78
CA SER A 40 -17.11 -10.31 9.36
C SER A 40 -16.78 -9.00 8.63
N MET A 41 -17.44 -7.90 8.97
CA MET A 41 -17.13 -6.56 8.45
C MET A 41 -15.74 -6.08 8.83
N LYS A 42 -15.34 -6.30 10.09
CA LYS A 42 -13.98 -5.97 10.54
C LYS A 42 -12.92 -6.81 9.83
N ARG A 43 -13.18 -8.10 9.57
CA ARG A 43 -12.26 -8.97 8.83
C ARG A 43 -12.13 -8.55 7.37
N LEU A 44 -13.24 -8.23 6.70
CA LEU A 44 -13.24 -7.74 5.33
C LEU A 44 -12.45 -6.44 5.21
N TRP A 45 -12.66 -5.49 6.13
CA TRP A 45 -11.89 -4.25 6.17
C TRP A 45 -10.39 -4.49 6.24
N VAL A 46 -9.95 -5.38 7.14
CA VAL A 46 -8.53 -5.72 7.26
C VAL A 46 -7.99 -6.39 5.99
N HIS A 47 -8.78 -7.25 5.34
CA HIS A 47 -8.41 -7.90 4.09
C HIS A 47 -8.18 -6.88 2.96
N GLU A 48 -9.14 -5.97 2.76
CA GLU A 48 -9.06 -4.94 1.72
C GLU A 48 -7.88 -3.99 1.93
N VAL A 49 -7.60 -3.66 3.19
CA VAL A 49 -6.49 -2.77 3.54
C VAL A 49 -5.13 -3.47 3.38
N GLN A 50 -5.03 -4.79 3.60
CA GLN A 50 -3.75 -5.51 3.51
C GLN A 50 -3.15 -5.57 2.10
N GLY A 51 -3.96 -5.60 1.04
CA GLY A 51 -3.48 -5.72 -0.35
C GLY A 51 -2.53 -4.59 -0.74
N PRO A 52 -2.99 -3.32 -0.72
CA PRO A 52 -2.15 -2.17 -1.05
C PRO A 52 -0.85 -2.08 -0.23
N PHE A 53 -0.92 -2.39 1.08
CA PHE A 53 0.25 -2.33 1.96
C PHE A 53 1.28 -3.43 1.70
N LYS A 54 0.83 -4.65 1.36
CA LYS A 54 1.73 -5.76 1.00
C LYS A 54 2.47 -5.48 -0.31
N ASP A 55 1.78 -4.95 -1.31
CA ASP A 55 2.39 -4.61 -2.59
C ASP A 55 3.43 -3.49 -2.44
N LEU A 56 3.14 -2.47 -1.61
CA LEU A 56 4.11 -1.43 -1.26
C LEU A 56 5.37 -2.01 -0.60
N PHE A 57 5.22 -2.97 0.32
CA PHE A 57 6.35 -3.60 0.99
C PHE A 57 7.21 -4.43 0.04
N ILE A 58 6.59 -5.25 -0.81
CA ILE A 58 7.28 -6.08 -1.81
C ILE A 58 7.97 -5.19 -2.86
N HIS A 59 7.30 -4.14 -3.33
CA HIS A 59 7.88 -3.18 -4.27
C HIS A 59 9.07 -2.41 -3.66
N SER A 60 8.96 -2.03 -2.39
CA SER A 60 10.06 -1.39 -1.65
C SER A 60 11.28 -2.30 -1.56
N ILE A 61 11.08 -3.56 -1.15
CA ILE A 61 12.15 -4.57 -1.09
C ILE A 61 12.77 -4.82 -2.46
N GLY A 62 11.94 -4.97 -3.50
CA GLY A 62 12.41 -5.16 -4.88
C GLY A 62 13.26 -4.00 -5.37
N LYS A 63 12.87 -2.75 -5.06
CA LYS A 63 13.70 -1.57 -5.35
C LYS A 63 15.02 -1.59 -4.58
N CYS A 64 14.99 -1.88 -3.29
CA CYS A 64 16.20 -1.98 -2.47
C CYS A 64 17.17 -3.05 -3.00
N TRP A 65 16.67 -4.22 -3.40
CA TRP A 65 17.48 -5.28 -3.99
C TRP A 65 18.15 -4.85 -5.31
N ASN A 66 17.40 -4.17 -6.18
CA ASN A 66 17.94 -3.66 -7.44
C ASN A 66 19.02 -2.58 -7.24
N LEU A 67 18.94 -1.80 -6.16
CA LEU A 67 19.99 -0.84 -5.79
C LEU A 67 21.27 -1.57 -5.32
N VAL A 68 21.15 -2.60 -4.48
CA VAL A 68 22.29 -3.42 -4.01
C VAL A 68 23.00 -4.14 -5.15
N LYS A 69 22.27 -4.62 -6.16
CA LYS A 69 22.87 -5.26 -7.35
C LYS A 69 23.65 -4.26 -8.21
N LYS A 70 23.18 -3.00 -8.32
CA LYS A 70 23.89 -1.94 -9.05
C LYS A 70 25.18 -1.49 -8.36
N THR A 71 25.26 -1.57 -7.03
CA THR A 71 26.49 -1.26 -6.28
C THR A 71 27.52 -2.38 -6.30
N SER A 72 27.10 -3.63 -6.57
CA SER A 72 28.00 -4.81 -6.62
C SER A 72 28.57 -5.10 -8.00
N ASN A 73 28.00 -4.53 -9.07
CA ASN A 73 28.49 -4.70 -10.45
C ASN A 73 29.30 -3.48 -10.92
N LYS A 74 30.02 -2.85 -10.00
CA LYS A 74 30.91 -1.72 -10.24
C LYS A 74 32.21 -1.95 -9.49
#